data_AF-A0A358MAS7-F1
#
_entry.id   AF-A0A358MAS7-F1
#
_cell.length_a   1.000
_cell.length_b   1.000
_cell.length_c   1.000
_cell.angle_alpha   90.00
_cell.angle_beta   90.00
_cell.angle_gamma   90.00
#
_symmetry.space_group_name_H-M   'P 1'
#
loop_
_entity.id
_entity.type
_entity.pdbx_description
1 polymer ?
#
loop_
_entity_poly.entity_id
_entity_poly.type
_entity_poly.pdbx_seq_one_letter_code
_entity_poly.pdbx_strand_id
1 'polypeptide(L)' 'RYFPDPDLLPLEIEQAWVDDIAAKMPELPDAKKARFMGDYGLTDYDANVLTAELDAGRFFDEVAKGRD' A
#
# COMPACT_ATOMS: atom_id res chain seq x y z
N ARG A 1 23.96 26.80 6.19
CA ARG A 1 24.32 26.41 4.81
C ARG A 1 24.27 24.89 4.78
N TYR A 2 23.39 24.28 3.97
CA TYR A 2 23.41 22.84 3.77
C TYR A 2 24.70 22.46 3.05
N PHE A 3 25.38 21.42 3.52
CA PHE A 3 26.54 20.84 2.85
C PHE A 3 26.41 19.31 2.89
N PRO A 4 26.92 18.59 1.88
CA PRO A 4 26.95 17.13 1.89
C PRO A 4 27.80 16.64 3.06
N ASP A 5 27.30 15.65 3.78
CA ASP A 5 28.02 15.02 4.89
C ASP A 5 29.34 14.40 4.36
N PRO A 6 30.52 14.82 4.86
CA PRO A 6 31.81 14.36 4.37
C PRO A 6 32.07 12.88 4.68
N ASP A 7 31.36 12.31 5.65
CA ASP A 7 31.50 10.91 6.04
C ASP A 7 30.57 9.98 5.24
N LEU A 8 29.59 10.53 4.53
CA LEU A 8 28.63 9.77 3.73
C LEU A 8 28.93 9.92 2.23
N LEU A 9 29.26 8.80 1.59
CA LEU A 9 29.30 8.73 0.14
C LEU A 9 27.90 8.97 -0.45
N PRO A 10 27.81 9.51 -1.69
CA PRO A 10 26.54 9.60 -2.39
C PRO A 10 25.84 8.25 -2.45
N LEU A 11 24.57 8.22 -2.03
CA LEU A 11 23.76 7.01 -2.11
C LEU A 11 23.33 6.80 -3.56
N GLU A 12 23.89 5.76 -4.18
CA GLU A 12 23.46 5.30 -5.50
C GLU A 12 22.46 4.16 -5.35
N ILE A 13 21.25 4.35 -5.88
CA ILE A 13 20.17 3.37 -5.86
C ILE A 13 19.98 2.85 -7.28
N GLU A 14 20.26 1.56 -7.50
CA GLU A 14 20.06 0.93 -8.80
C GLU A 14 18.57 0.77 -9.13
N GLN A 15 18.19 1.02 -10.39
CA GLN A 15 16.80 0.88 -10.82
C GLN A 15 16.27 -0.54 -10.63
N ALA A 16 17.11 -1.56 -10.85
CA ALA A 16 16.73 -2.96 -10.65
C ALA A 16 16.30 -3.25 -9.20
N TRP A 17 16.91 -2.57 -8.22
CA TRP A 17 16.53 -2.72 -6.81
C TRP A 17 15.21 -2.03 -6.50
N VAL A 18 14.95 -0.87 -7.10
CA VAL A 18 13.65 -0.17 -7.01
C VAL A 18 12.54 -1.03 -7.59
N ASP A 19 12.76 -1.63 -8.76
CA ASP A 19 11.77 -2.46 -9.45
C ASP A 19 11.45 -3.74 -8.65
N ASP A 20 12.46 -4.36 -8.04
CA ASP A 20 12.27 -5.53 -7.16
C ASP A 20 11.45 -5.20 -5.90
N ILE A 21 11.69 -4.04 -5.28
CA ILE A 21 10.88 -3.55 -4.15
C ILE A 21 9.45 -3.28 -4.60
N ALA A 22 9.26 -2.61 -5.74
CA ALA A 22 7.93 -2.31 -6.28
C ALA A 22 7.15 -3.59 -6.59
N ALA A 23 7.81 -4.63 -7.12
CA ALA A 23 7.19 -5.92 -7.42
C ALA A 23 6.79 -6.72 -6.16
N LYS A 24 7.51 -6.54 -5.04
CA LYS A 24 7.21 -7.20 -3.75
C LYS A 24 6.29 -6.38 -2.85
N MET A 25 6.00 -5.14 -3.24
CA MET A 25 5.17 -4.25 -2.45
C MET A 25 3.74 -4.81 -2.39
N PRO A 26 3.16 -4.97 -1.19
CA PRO A 26 1.77 -5.39 -1.06
C PRO A 26 0.81 -4.34 -1.63
N GLU A 27 -0.45 -4.73 -1.84
CA GLU A 27 -1.52 -3.81 -2.23
C GLU A 27 -1.54 -2.59 -1.29
N LEU A 28 -1.37 -1.39 -1.86
CA LEU A 28 -1.39 -0.15 -1.12
C LEU A 28 -2.82 0.19 -0.67
N PRO A 29 -3.00 0.94 0.43
CA PRO A 29 -4.32 1.32 0.93
C PRO A 29 -5.22 1.97 -0.12
N ASP A 30 -4.67 2.85 -0.97
CA ASP A 30 -5.43 3.53 -2.02
C ASP A 30 -5.94 2.55 -3.10
N ALA A 31 -5.09 1.62 -3.51
CA ALA A 31 -5.46 0.56 -4.46
C ALA A 31 -6.53 -0.35 -3.86
N LYS A 32 -6.37 -0.70 -2.58
CA LYS A 32 -7.32 -1.51 -1.82
C LYS A 32 -8.67 -0.84 -1.67
N LYS A 33 -8.69 0.47 -1.40
CA LYS A 33 -9.90 1.28 -1.32
C LYS A 33 -10.64 1.30 -2.66
N ALA A 34 -9.92 1.52 -3.75
CA ALA A 34 -10.50 1.49 -5.10
C ALA A 34 -11.12 0.12 -5.41
N ARG A 35 -10.43 -0.98 -5.05
CA ARG A 35 -10.96 -2.34 -5.17
C ARG A 35 -12.23 -2.54 -4.33
N PHE A 36 -12.25 -2.05 -3.10
CA PHE A 36 -13.41 -2.15 -2.22
C PHE A 36 -14.65 -1.42 -2.76
N MET A 37 -14.45 -0.27 -3.37
CA MET A 37 -15.53 0.47 -4.02
C MET A 37 -16.03 -0.24 -5.29
N GLY A 38 -15.11 -0.81 -6.08
CA GLY A 38 -15.43 -1.48 -7.34
C GLY A 38 -16.04 -2.87 -7.16
N ASP A 39 -15.37 -3.76 -6.43
CA ASP A 39 -15.71 -5.18 -6.32
C ASP A 39 -16.83 -5.42 -5.30
N TYR A 40 -16.82 -4.67 -4.19
CA TYR A 40 -17.78 -4.84 -3.09
C TYR A 40 -18.85 -3.74 -3.02
N GLY A 41 -18.80 -2.75 -3.91
CA GLY A 41 -19.79 -1.66 -3.97
C GLY A 41 -19.81 -0.77 -2.74
N LEU A 42 -18.71 -0.72 -1.97
CA LEU A 42 -18.61 0.08 -0.77
C LEU A 42 -18.62 1.57 -1.11
N THR A 43 -19.19 2.39 -0.21
CA THR A 43 -19.09 3.85 -0.35
C THR A 43 -17.65 4.30 -0.12
N ASP A 44 -17.30 5.49 -0.63
CA ASP A 44 -15.97 6.07 -0.39
C ASP A 44 -15.63 6.15 1.10
N TYR A 45 -16.64 6.48 1.93
CA TYR A 45 -16.52 6.56 3.37
C TYR A 45 -16.21 5.19 4.00
N ASP A 46 -17.01 4.17 3.69
CA ASP A 46 -16.83 2.83 4.27
C ASP A 46 -15.51 2.21 3.82
N ALA A 47 -15.14 2.38 2.55
CA ALA A 47 -13.86 1.92 2.03
C ALA A 47 -12.70 2.62 2.74
N ASN A 48 -12.78 3.94 2.98
CA ASN A 48 -11.77 4.68 3.73
C ASN A 48 -11.61 4.16 5.17
N VAL A 49 -12.72 3.90 5.87
CA VAL A 49 -12.71 3.40 7.24
C VAL A 49 -12.06 2.01 7.29
N LEU A 50 -12.38 1.13 6.34
CA LEU A 50 -11.81 -0.21 6.26
C LEU A 50 -10.33 -0.22 5.86
N THR A 51 -9.86 0.78 5.10
CA THR A 51 -8.45 0.91 4.73
C THR A 51 -7.62 1.77 5.68
N ALA A 52 -8.24 2.40 6.69
CA ALA A 52 -7.55 3.23 7.68
C ALA A 52 -6.64 2.41 8.60
N GLU A 53 -7.03 1.18 8.92
CA GLU A 53 -6.25 0.23 9.71
C GLU A 53 -5.99 -1.05 8.92
N LEU A 54 -4.73 -1.49 8.90
CA LEU A 54 -4.30 -2.69 8.17
C LEU A 54 -5.08 -3.93 8.61
N ASP A 55 -5.31 -4.09 9.91
CA ASP A 55 -6.00 -5.24 10.48
C ASP A 55 -7.49 -5.26 10.14
N ALA A 56 -8.16 -4.10 10.14
CA ALA A 56 -9.56 -3.98 9.74
C ALA A 56 -9.76 -4.36 8.27
N GLY A 57 -8.91 -3.83 7.38
CA GLY A 57 -8.96 -4.15 5.96
C GLY A 57 -8.60 -5.60 5.66
N ARG A 58 -7.69 -6.21 6.43
CA ARG A 58 -7.39 -7.65 6.33
C ARG A 58 -8.57 -8.50 6.80
N PHE A 59 -9.16 -8.17 7.95
CA PHE A 59 -10.31 -8.88 8.47
C PHE A 59 -11.49 -8.86 7.49
N PHE A 60 -11.79 -7.69 6.92
CA PHE A 60 -12.84 -7.56 5.91
C PHE A 60 -12.57 -8.43 4.67
N ASP A 61 -11.33 -8.42 4.15
CA ASP A 61 -10.95 -9.29 3.03
C ASP A 61 -11.15 -10.78 3.33
N GLU A 62 -10.71 -11.24 4.50
CA GLU A 62 -10.83 -12.65 4.89
C GLU A 62 -12.29 -13.07 5.03
N VAL A 63 -13.14 -12.21 5.57
CA VAL A 63 -14.59 -12.48 5.67
C VAL A 63 -15.26 -12.42 4.30
N ALA A 64 -14.85 -11.50 3.42
CA ALA A 64 -15.44 -11.32 2.10
C ALA A 64 -15.10 -12.46 1.13
N LYS A 65 -13.89 -13.05 1.23
CA LYS A 65 -13.47 -14.23 0.44
C LYS A 65 -14.31 -15.49 0.68
N GLY A 66 -15.00 -15.60 1.82
CA GLY A 66 -15.79 -16.77 2.20
C GLY A 66 -17.24 -16.75 1.73
N ARG A 67 -17.61 -15.83 0.84
CA ARG A 67 -19.00 -15.50 0.49
C ARG A 67 -19.37 -15.76 -0.98
N ASP A 68 -18.66 -16.71 -1.62
CA ASP A 68 -19.06 -17.32 -2.90
C ASP A 68 -20.36 -18.14 -2.79
#